data_AF-M4NDR8-F1
#
_entry.id   AF-M4NDR8-F1
#
_cell.length_a   1.000
_cell.length_b   1.000
_cell.length_c   1.000
_cell.angle_alpha   90.00
_cell.angle_beta   90.00
_cell.angle_gamma   90.00
#
_symmetry.space_group_name_H-M   'P 1'
#
loop_
_entity.id
_entity.type
_entity.pdbx_description
1 polymer ?
#
loop_
_entity_poly.entity_id
_entity_poly.type
_entity_poly.pdbx_seq_one_letter_code
_entity_poly.pdbx_strand_id
1 'polypeptide(L)'
;MQRWLIAAAITCVAATGCSKADGEATTATRRPQQAGQDMNPLITAGHLAGVEVAGLSGDQRAMQAHINAMHKNLMRDMHLADASRRIDHEAARAAVRPLQGVQSAVWIDNANLLVLVGGSQYRSMATIDTICLALEPLGDTLSVVVNVQDLLATTSEGADTLSRNCQLGAGERAMFQQKRQVDVLEPEVRRVFRAQQRER
;
A
#
# COMPACT_ATOMS: atom_id res chain seq x y z
N MET A 1 29.07 72.28 -26.20
CA MET A 1 28.25 71.76 -27.31
C MET A 1 27.47 70.57 -26.81
N GLN A 2 26.15 70.70 -26.86
CA GLN A 2 25.14 69.82 -26.30
C GLN A 2 24.69 68.85 -27.40
N ARG A 3 24.82 67.54 -27.19
CA ARG A 3 23.98 66.53 -27.85
C ARG A 3 23.69 65.40 -26.87
N TRP A 4 22.41 65.29 -26.57
CA TRP A 4 21.76 64.21 -25.84
C TRP A 4 21.79 62.93 -26.69
N LEU A 5 21.68 61.75 -26.06
CA LEU A 5 20.49 60.88 -26.17
C LEU A 5 20.76 59.43 -25.72
N ILE A 6 19.83 58.97 -24.86
CA ILE A 6 19.25 57.63 -24.75
C ILE A 6 19.91 56.62 -23.80
N ALA A 7 19.14 56.41 -22.73
CA ALA A 7 19.17 55.32 -21.78
C ALA A 7 18.95 53.94 -22.42
N ALA A 8 19.58 52.92 -21.83
CA ALA A 8 18.98 51.59 -21.68
C ALA A 8 19.63 50.91 -20.48
N ALA A 9 19.08 51.18 -19.29
CA ALA A 9 19.29 50.34 -18.13
C ALA A 9 18.53 49.02 -18.36
N ILE A 10 19.25 47.97 -18.75
CA ILE A 10 18.71 46.61 -18.74
C ILE A 10 19.02 46.02 -17.36
N THR A 11 18.09 46.26 -16.45
CA THR A 11 17.96 45.57 -15.17
C THR A 11 17.54 44.13 -15.46
N CYS A 12 18.50 43.22 -15.61
CA CYS A 12 18.22 41.79 -15.46
C CYS A 12 17.98 41.50 -13.98
N VAL A 13 16.72 41.55 -13.56
CA VAL A 13 16.27 40.98 -12.30
C VAL A 13 16.45 39.47 -12.40
N ALA A 14 17.59 38.98 -11.91
CA ALA A 14 17.74 37.58 -11.56
C ALA A 14 16.86 37.33 -10.33
N ALA A 15 15.59 36.99 -10.56
CA ALA A 15 14.78 36.37 -9.52
C ALA A 15 15.34 34.97 -9.29
N THR A 16 16.27 34.87 -8.34
CA THR A 16 16.59 33.66 -7.61
C THR A 16 15.30 33.08 -7.05
N GLY A 17 14.70 32.15 -7.79
CA GLY A 17 13.62 31.30 -7.32
C GLY A 17 14.14 30.30 -6.30
N CYS A 18 14.59 30.79 -5.15
CA CYS A 18 14.80 29.99 -3.97
C CYS A 18 13.43 29.53 -3.46
N SER A 19 13.19 28.23 -3.68
CA SER A 19 12.54 27.29 -2.79
C SER A 19 12.04 27.91 -1.48
N LYS A 20 10.73 28.11 -1.39
CA LYS A 20 10.06 28.21 -0.09
C LYS A 20 9.17 26.98 0.05
N ALA A 21 9.68 26.04 0.82
CA ALA A 21 8.92 24.97 1.41
C ALA A 21 7.97 25.53 2.48
N ASP A 22 6.93 24.73 2.71
CA ASP A 22 6.09 24.63 3.91
C ASP A 22 4.76 25.40 3.95
N GLY A 23 3.71 24.59 4.14
CA GLY A 23 2.30 24.96 4.34
C GLY A 23 1.48 24.64 3.10
N GLU A 24 0.82 23.49 2.93
CA GLU A 24 0.07 22.73 3.91
C GLU A 24 -0.12 21.32 3.31
N ALA A 25 0.78 20.40 3.62
CA ALA A 25 0.45 18.99 3.45
C ALA A 25 -0.58 18.68 4.52
N THR A 26 -1.86 18.78 4.15
CA THR A 26 -2.89 18.00 4.82
C THR A 26 -2.30 16.61 4.99
N THR A 27 -2.14 16.16 6.24
CA THR A 27 -1.76 14.79 6.57
C THR A 27 -2.92 13.91 6.15
N ALA A 28 -3.13 13.77 4.84
CA ALA A 28 -3.90 12.71 4.26
C ALA A 28 -3.22 11.47 4.78
N THR A 29 -3.86 10.79 5.74
CA THR A 29 -3.41 9.52 6.29
C THR A 29 -3.02 8.65 5.11
N ARG A 30 -1.72 8.45 4.90
CA ARG A 30 -1.20 7.77 3.72
C ARG A 30 -1.86 6.41 3.68
N ARG A 31 -2.70 6.15 2.67
CA ARG A 31 -3.27 4.82 2.47
C ARG A 31 -2.27 3.97 1.71
N PRO A 32 -2.24 2.65 1.97
CA PRO A 32 -1.50 1.73 1.12
C PRO A 32 -1.89 1.90 -0.34
N GLN A 33 -0.96 1.61 -1.25
CA GLN A 33 -1.25 1.55 -2.68
C GLN A 33 -2.50 0.69 -2.94
N GLN A 34 -3.38 1.12 -3.83
CA GLN A 34 -4.60 0.39 -4.19
C GLN A 34 -4.46 -0.19 -5.60
N ALA A 35 -4.85 -1.45 -5.75
CA ALA A 35 -4.97 -2.18 -7.01
C ALA A 35 -6.44 -2.20 -7.46
N GLY A 36 -6.69 -2.54 -8.72
CA GLY A 36 -8.06 -2.62 -9.24
C GLY A 36 -8.77 -1.29 -9.46
N GLN A 37 -8.06 -0.17 -9.44
CA GLN A 37 -8.63 1.08 -9.92
C GLN A 37 -8.69 0.98 -11.44
N ASP A 38 -9.90 0.84 -12.00
CA ASP A 38 -10.15 0.79 -13.45
C ASP A 38 -9.14 1.65 -14.22
N MET A 39 -8.49 1.01 -15.20
CA MET A 39 -7.36 1.51 -15.97
C MET A 39 -7.38 3.03 -16.14
N ASN A 40 -6.65 3.75 -15.28
CA ASN A 40 -6.76 5.21 -15.19
C ASN A 40 -6.24 5.84 -16.49
N PRO A 41 -7.12 6.40 -17.35
CA PRO A 41 -6.73 6.82 -18.70
C PRO A 41 -5.71 7.95 -18.67
N LEU A 42 -5.69 8.76 -17.61
CA LEU A 42 -4.73 9.85 -17.44
C LEU A 42 -3.32 9.32 -17.15
N ILE A 43 -3.22 8.27 -16.33
CA ILE A 43 -1.92 7.64 -16.03
C ILE A 43 -1.37 6.98 -17.29
N THR A 44 -2.20 6.24 -18.03
CA THR A 44 -1.80 5.62 -19.30
C THR A 44 -1.39 6.67 -20.33
N ALA A 45 -2.17 7.74 -20.49
CA ALA A 45 -1.81 8.85 -21.39
C ALA A 45 -0.48 9.51 -21.02
N GLY A 46 -0.23 9.71 -19.72
CA GLY A 46 1.05 10.24 -19.24
C GLY A 46 2.24 9.36 -19.60
N HIS A 47 2.10 8.03 -19.51
CA HIS A 47 3.14 7.12 -19.94
C HIS A 47 3.36 7.15 -21.46
N LEU A 48 2.30 7.22 -22.27
CA LEU A 48 2.40 7.31 -23.73
C LEU A 48 3.11 8.58 -24.18
N ALA A 49 2.76 9.72 -23.59
CA ALA A 49 3.45 10.99 -23.85
C ALA A 49 4.94 10.92 -23.46
N GLY A 50 5.25 10.28 -22.32
CA GLY A 50 6.64 10.05 -21.90
C GLY A 50 7.43 9.15 -22.86
N VAL A 51 6.81 8.10 -23.40
CA VAL A 51 7.40 7.24 -24.46
C VAL A 51 7.70 8.05 -25.72
N GLU A 52 6.78 8.90 -26.17
CA GLU A 52 6.98 9.73 -27.36
C GLU A 52 8.13 10.72 -27.17
N VAL A 53 8.17 11.45 -26.05
CA VAL A 53 9.27 12.37 -25.73
C VAL A 53 10.61 11.64 -25.66
N ALA A 54 10.66 10.47 -25.01
CA ALA A 54 11.86 9.65 -24.91
C ALA A 54 12.30 9.09 -26.28
N GLY A 55 11.33 8.74 -27.14
CA GLY A 55 11.60 8.30 -28.52
C GLY A 55 12.20 9.41 -29.37
N LEU A 56 11.66 10.63 -29.26
CA LEU A 56 12.18 11.81 -29.96
C LEU A 56 13.56 12.24 -29.47
N SER A 57 13.86 12.06 -28.19
CA SER A 57 15.17 12.37 -27.61
C SER A 57 16.20 11.24 -27.76
N GLY A 58 15.79 10.05 -28.24
CA GLY A 58 16.63 8.86 -28.31
C GLY A 58 16.96 8.23 -26.95
N ASP A 59 16.26 8.62 -25.87
CA ASP A 59 16.45 8.06 -24.54
C ASP A 59 15.74 6.71 -24.39
N GLN A 60 16.43 5.66 -24.85
CA GLN A 60 15.93 4.28 -24.78
C GLN A 60 15.64 3.82 -23.34
N ARG A 61 16.37 4.35 -22.34
CA ARG A 61 16.16 3.96 -20.93
C ARG A 61 14.86 4.56 -20.40
N ALA A 62 14.62 5.84 -20.67
CA ALA A 62 13.36 6.48 -20.31
C ALA A 62 12.17 5.80 -21.01
N MET A 63 12.30 5.50 -22.31
CA MET A 63 11.27 4.79 -23.06
C MET A 63 10.94 3.43 -22.42
N GLN A 64 11.96 2.62 -22.12
CA GLN A 64 11.77 1.32 -21.46
C GLN A 64 11.14 1.46 -20.07
N ALA A 65 11.50 2.49 -19.31
CA ALA A 65 10.92 2.75 -18.00
C ALA A 65 9.41 3.04 -18.08
N HIS A 66 8.96 3.85 -19.04
CA HIS A 66 7.54 4.12 -19.24
C HIS A 66 6.77 2.86 -19.67
N ILE A 67 7.32 2.05 -20.59
CA ILE A 67 6.70 0.78 -21.01
C ILE A 67 6.58 -0.19 -19.83
N ASN A 68 7.65 -0.35 -19.05
CA ASN A 68 7.65 -1.21 -17.87
C ASN A 68 6.63 -0.73 -16.82
N ALA A 69 6.49 0.58 -16.62
CA ALA A 69 5.51 1.14 -15.70
C ALA A 69 4.06 0.91 -16.17
N MET A 70 3.78 1.05 -17.47
CA MET A 70 2.47 0.69 -18.03
C MET A 70 2.15 -0.79 -17.82
N HIS A 71 3.11 -1.69 -18.09
CA HIS A 71 2.91 -3.12 -17.86
C HIS A 71 2.61 -3.42 -16.38
N LYS A 72 3.34 -2.80 -15.44
CA LYS A 72 3.08 -2.95 -14.00
C LYS A 72 1.69 -2.45 -13.60
N ASN A 73 1.25 -1.31 -14.13
CA ASN A 73 -0.09 -0.79 -13.86
C ASN A 73 -1.15 -1.77 -14.36
N LEU A 74 -1.01 -2.28 -15.60
CA LEU A 74 -1.94 -3.25 -16.16
C LEU A 74 -2.05 -4.52 -15.31
N MET A 75 -0.91 -5.09 -14.90
CA MET A 75 -0.87 -6.29 -14.05
C MET A 75 -1.59 -6.05 -12.71
N ARG A 76 -1.34 -4.88 -12.10
CA ARG A 76 -1.98 -4.48 -10.84
C ARG A 76 -3.48 -4.27 -10.99
N ASP A 77 -3.95 -3.71 -12.11
CA ASP A 77 -5.37 -3.54 -12.41
C ASP A 77 -6.06 -4.91 -12.59
N MET A 78 -5.34 -5.89 -13.11
CA MET A 78 -5.77 -7.31 -13.17
C MET A 78 -5.64 -8.07 -11.84
N HIS A 79 -5.28 -7.37 -10.76
CA HIS A 79 -4.99 -7.95 -9.43
C HIS A 79 -3.91 -9.03 -9.47
N LEU A 80 -2.96 -8.95 -10.41
CA LEU A 80 -1.90 -9.92 -10.57
C LEU A 80 -0.62 -9.45 -9.87
N ALA A 81 -0.22 -10.18 -8.83
CA ALA A 81 0.97 -9.86 -8.07
C ALA A 81 2.27 -10.10 -8.87
N ASP A 82 3.25 -9.22 -8.67
CA ASP A 82 4.58 -9.29 -9.28
C ASP A 82 5.47 -10.29 -8.52
N ALA A 83 5.58 -11.50 -9.07
CA ALA A 83 6.40 -12.56 -8.48
C ALA A 83 7.91 -12.24 -8.40
N SER A 84 8.40 -11.27 -9.19
CA SER A 84 9.79 -10.82 -9.12
C SER A 84 10.08 -9.93 -7.90
N ARG A 85 9.03 -9.37 -7.28
CA ARG A 85 9.10 -8.50 -6.11
C ARG A 85 8.51 -9.15 -4.87
N ARG A 86 8.77 -10.44 -4.67
CA ARG A 86 8.33 -11.16 -3.48
C ARG A 86 8.95 -10.57 -2.21
N ILE A 87 8.12 -10.46 -1.18
CA ILE A 87 8.53 -9.97 0.13
C ILE A 87 9.20 -11.12 0.90
N ASP A 88 10.41 -10.87 1.40
CA ASP A 88 11.06 -11.81 2.31
C ASP A 88 10.31 -11.88 3.65
N HIS A 89 10.03 -13.11 4.09
CA HIS A 89 9.16 -13.34 5.24
C HIS A 89 9.76 -12.82 6.56
N GLU A 90 11.08 -12.96 6.73
CA GLU A 90 11.77 -12.52 7.94
C GLU A 90 11.97 -11.00 7.95
N ALA A 91 12.26 -10.40 6.79
CA ALA A 91 12.28 -8.95 6.63
C ALA A 91 10.90 -8.35 6.94
N ALA A 92 9.82 -8.95 6.45
CA ALA A 92 8.45 -8.55 6.77
C ALA A 92 8.16 -8.64 8.26
N ARG A 93 8.52 -9.76 8.90
CA ARG A 93 8.36 -9.95 10.35
C ARG A 93 9.13 -8.87 11.12
N ALA A 94 10.37 -8.58 10.72
CA ALA A 94 11.19 -7.55 11.34
C ALA A 94 10.60 -6.14 11.17
N ALA A 95 10.01 -5.82 10.01
CA ALA A 95 9.37 -4.54 9.76
C ALA A 95 8.05 -4.35 10.52
N VAL A 96 7.30 -5.43 10.75
CA VAL A 96 6.00 -5.39 11.44
C VAL A 96 6.13 -5.44 12.96
N ARG A 97 7.13 -6.16 13.49
CA ARG A 97 7.34 -6.31 14.93
C ARG A 97 7.39 -5.00 15.74
N PRO A 98 8.00 -3.89 15.29
CA PRO A 98 8.05 -2.65 16.06
C PRO A 98 6.74 -1.84 16.03
N LEU A 99 5.74 -2.23 15.23
CA LEU A 99 4.48 -1.49 15.13
C LEU A 99 3.69 -1.56 16.44
N GLN A 100 3.00 -0.47 16.77
CA GLN A 100 2.25 -0.37 18.02
C GLN A 100 1.17 -1.45 18.13
N GLY A 101 1.11 -2.09 19.30
CA GLY A 101 0.12 -3.12 19.60
C GLY A 101 0.46 -4.50 19.04
N VAL A 102 1.46 -4.63 18.16
CA VAL A 102 1.91 -5.93 17.64
C VAL A 102 2.68 -6.68 18.71
N GLN A 103 2.25 -7.92 18.98
CA GLN A 103 2.92 -8.85 19.90
C GLN A 103 3.73 -9.88 19.13
N SER A 104 3.22 -10.34 17.98
CA SER A 104 3.94 -11.24 17.08
C SER A 104 3.44 -11.16 15.65
N ALA A 105 4.29 -11.49 14.69
CA ALA A 105 3.95 -11.64 13.29
C ALA A 105 4.52 -12.95 12.75
N VAL A 106 3.67 -13.74 12.09
CA VAL A 106 3.98 -15.11 11.62
C VAL A 106 3.37 -15.32 10.24
N TRP A 107 4.13 -15.89 9.32
CA TRP A 107 3.60 -16.32 8.02
C TRP A 107 2.93 -17.69 8.15
N ILE A 108 1.69 -17.79 7.68
CA ILE A 108 0.95 -19.06 7.61
C ILE A 108 1.35 -19.81 6.34
N ASP A 109 1.52 -19.08 5.24
CA ASP A 109 1.95 -19.55 3.93
C ASP A 109 2.65 -18.40 3.18
N ASN A 110 2.85 -18.53 1.87
CA ASN A 110 3.55 -17.53 1.05
C ASN A 110 2.79 -16.21 0.84
N ALA A 111 1.51 -16.13 1.25
CA ALA A 111 0.65 -14.99 0.97
C ALA A 111 -0.08 -14.47 2.22
N ASN A 112 -0.17 -15.26 3.29
CA ASN A 112 -0.93 -14.93 4.48
C ASN A 112 0.00 -14.63 5.67
N LEU A 113 0.03 -13.37 6.08
CA LEU A 113 0.69 -12.90 7.28
C LEU A 113 -0.33 -12.82 8.42
N LEU A 114 -0.11 -13.56 9.50
CA LEU A 114 -0.85 -13.46 10.75
C LEU A 114 -0.11 -12.52 11.71
N VAL A 115 -0.81 -11.51 12.19
CA VAL A 115 -0.33 -10.55 13.18
C VAL A 115 -1.21 -10.64 14.41
N LEU A 116 -0.56 -10.97 15.52
CA LEU A 116 -1.20 -11.04 16.82
C LEU A 116 -0.99 -9.72 17.54
N VAL A 117 -2.08 -9.12 18.00
CA VAL A 117 -2.07 -7.82 18.68
C VAL A 117 -2.56 -7.91 20.11
N GLY A 118 -2.09 -7.00 20.96
CA GLY A 118 -2.43 -6.94 22.38
C GLY A 118 -3.55 -5.95 22.66
N GLY A 119 -4.80 -6.32 22.33
CA GLY A 119 -5.99 -5.52 22.62
C GLY A 119 -6.88 -5.27 21.40
N SER A 120 -8.18 -5.21 21.65
CA SER A 120 -9.22 -5.12 20.63
C SER A 120 -9.15 -3.84 19.81
N GLN A 121 -8.61 -2.75 20.38
CA GLN A 121 -8.38 -1.49 19.66
C GLN A 121 -7.38 -1.63 18.51
N TYR A 122 -6.46 -2.59 18.60
CA TYR A 122 -5.46 -2.86 17.56
C TYR A 122 -5.97 -3.87 16.52
N ARG A 123 -7.08 -4.56 16.77
CA ARG A 123 -7.75 -5.40 15.76
C ARG A 123 -8.62 -4.52 14.86
N SER A 124 -7.97 -3.70 14.04
CA SER A 124 -8.63 -2.69 13.20
C SER A 124 -8.06 -2.64 11.78
N MET A 125 -8.82 -2.07 10.85
CA MET A 125 -8.34 -1.82 9.48
C MET A 125 -7.18 -0.83 9.45
N ALA A 126 -7.10 0.10 10.41
CA ALA A 126 -5.99 1.04 10.51
C ALA A 126 -4.67 0.34 10.87
N THR A 127 -4.73 -0.70 11.71
CA THR A 127 -3.57 -1.55 11.98
C THR A 127 -3.13 -2.29 10.71
N ILE A 128 -4.09 -2.84 9.94
CA ILE A 128 -3.78 -3.46 8.65
C ILE A 128 -3.14 -2.44 7.69
N ASP A 129 -3.68 -1.22 7.59
CA ASP A 129 -3.09 -0.15 6.78
C ASP A 129 -1.64 0.12 7.18
N THR A 130 -1.38 0.24 8.49
CA THR A 130 -0.04 0.49 9.04
C THR A 130 0.94 -0.66 8.72
N ILE A 131 0.48 -1.90 8.85
CA ILE A 131 1.25 -3.09 8.47
C ILE A 131 1.57 -3.05 6.97
N CYS A 132 0.58 -2.80 6.12
CA CYS A 132 0.77 -2.77 4.67
C CYS A 132 1.76 -1.69 4.24
N LEU A 133 1.71 -0.50 4.85
CA LEU A 133 2.71 0.56 4.62
C LEU A 133 4.13 0.15 5.03
N ALA A 134 4.27 -0.59 6.13
CA ALA A 134 5.57 -1.11 6.56
C ALA A 134 6.15 -2.15 5.59
N LEU A 135 5.28 -2.85 4.85
CA LEU A 135 5.66 -3.87 3.87
C LEU A 135 5.92 -3.31 2.45
N GLU A 136 5.34 -2.16 2.07
CA GLU A 136 5.55 -1.52 0.76
C GLU A 136 7.02 -1.41 0.29
N PRO A 137 7.99 -1.01 1.15
CA PRO A 137 9.38 -0.89 0.71
C PRO A 137 10.04 -2.25 0.44
N LEU A 138 9.49 -3.34 0.96
CA LEU A 138 10.09 -4.68 0.89
C LEU A 138 9.73 -5.44 -0.39
N GLY A 139 8.65 -5.06 -1.08
CA GLY A 139 8.20 -5.78 -2.27
C GLY A 139 6.77 -5.44 -2.69
N ASP A 140 6.17 -6.32 -3.49
CA ASP A 140 4.79 -6.18 -3.94
C ASP A 140 3.80 -6.71 -2.90
N THR A 141 3.13 -5.77 -2.22
CA THR A 141 2.15 -6.06 -1.18
C THR A 141 0.83 -6.61 -1.72
N LEU A 142 0.58 -6.57 -3.04
CA LEU A 142 -0.58 -7.24 -3.65
C LEU A 142 -0.54 -8.76 -3.41
N SER A 143 0.65 -9.33 -3.22
CA SER A 143 0.85 -10.74 -2.87
C SER A 143 0.46 -11.09 -1.42
N VAL A 144 0.18 -10.08 -0.57
CA VAL A 144 0.04 -10.26 0.88
C VAL A 144 -1.38 -9.98 1.36
N VAL A 145 -1.93 -10.94 2.11
CA VAL A 145 -3.11 -10.78 2.95
C VAL A 145 -2.67 -10.74 4.40
N VAL A 146 -3.03 -9.65 5.07
CA VAL A 146 -2.78 -9.47 6.50
C VAL A 146 -4.00 -9.95 7.26
N ASN A 147 -3.76 -10.76 8.29
CA ASN A 147 -4.74 -11.32 9.20
C ASN A 147 -4.39 -10.82 10.60
N VAL A 148 -5.31 -10.13 11.28
CA VAL A 148 -5.08 -9.57 12.62
C VAL A 148 -6.00 -10.25 13.63
N GLN A 149 -5.42 -10.75 14.73
CA GLN A 149 -6.16 -11.32 15.86
C GLN A 149 -5.74 -10.67 17.17
N ASP A 150 -6.71 -10.48 18.07
CA ASP A 150 -6.45 -10.00 19.42
C ASP A 150 -6.12 -11.18 20.35
N LEU A 151 -4.89 -11.19 20.90
CA LEU A 151 -4.44 -12.20 21.86
C LEU A 151 -5.12 -12.09 23.22
N LEU A 152 -5.66 -10.91 23.54
CA LEU A 152 -6.31 -10.64 24.82
C LEU A 152 -7.82 -10.84 24.75
N ALA A 153 -8.34 -11.34 23.63
CA ALA A 153 -9.75 -11.60 23.46
C ALA A 153 -10.27 -12.63 24.46
N THR A 154 -11.27 -12.23 25.24
CA THR A 154 -11.96 -13.11 26.20
C THR A 154 -13.28 -13.66 25.66
N THR A 155 -13.69 -13.23 24.45
CA THR A 155 -14.93 -13.62 23.79
C THR A 155 -14.64 -14.23 22.41
N SER A 156 -15.56 -15.05 21.90
CA SER A 156 -15.43 -15.65 20.56
C SER A 156 -15.30 -14.61 19.46
N GLU A 157 -16.08 -13.52 19.53
CA GLU A 157 -16.09 -12.44 18.56
C GLU A 157 -14.82 -11.57 18.64
N GLY A 158 -14.24 -11.45 19.84
CA GLY A 158 -12.94 -10.81 20.04
C GLY A 158 -11.81 -11.60 19.39
N ALA A 159 -11.92 -12.94 19.38
CA ALA A 159 -10.95 -13.84 18.77
C ALA A 159 -11.11 -13.99 17.24
N ASP A 160 -12.17 -13.41 16.64
CA ASP A 160 -12.36 -13.44 15.19
C ASP A 160 -11.21 -12.71 14.49
N THR A 161 -10.77 -13.25 13.36
CA THR A 161 -9.69 -12.67 12.56
C THR A 161 -10.22 -11.54 11.70
N LEU A 162 -9.54 -10.38 11.72
CA LEU A 162 -9.75 -9.32 10.76
C LEU A 162 -8.75 -9.45 9.61
N SER A 163 -9.22 -9.62 8.37
CA SER A 163 -8.35 -9.89 7.23
C SER A 163 -8.58 -8.97 6.04
N ARG A 164 -7.50 -8.53 5.38
CA ARG A 164 -7.55 -7.79 4.11
C ARG A 164 -6.25 -7.97 3.31
N ASN A 165 -6.36 -7.98 1.99
CA ASN A 165 -5.21 -7.78 1.12
C ASN A 165 -4.66 -6.34 1.30
N CYS A 166 -3.35 -6.16 1.11
CA CYS A 166 -2.74 -4.85 1.31
C CYS A 166 -3.08 -3.81 0.24
N GLN A 167 -3.49 -4.22 -0.96
CA GLN A 167 -3.83 -3.30 -2.05
C GLN A 167 -5.29 -3.39 -2.50
N LEU A 168 -6.09 -4.28 -1.94
CA LEU A 168 -7.47 -4.49 -2.36
C LEU A 168 -8.47 -4.19 -1.25
N GLY A 169 -9.74 -4.08 -1.62
CA GLY A 169 -10.86 -3.90 -0.71
C GLY A 169 -11.04 -5.04 0.29
N ALA A 170 -11.90 -4.81 1.29
CA ALA A 170 -12.26 -5.84 2.25
C ALA A 170 -12.90 -7.05 1.56
N GLY A 171 -12.32 -8.24 1.77
CA GLY A 171 -12.80 -9.49 1.16
C GLY A 171 -12.26 -9.76 -0.24
N GLU A 172 -11.60 -8.80 -0.88
CA GLU A 172 -10.96 -8.95 -2.19
C GLU A 172 -9.58 -9.62 -2.07
N ARG A 173 -9.14 -10.26 -3.16
CA ARG A 173 -7.88 -11.00 -3.23
C ARG A 173 -7.22 -10.86 -4.60
N ALA A 174 -5.90 -11.00 -4.61
CA ALA A 174 -5.14 -11.09 -5.84
C ALA A 174 -5.57 -12.32 -6.66
N MET A 175 -5.41 -12.25 -7.98
CA MET A 175 -5.68 -13.36 -8.87
C MET A 175 -4.83 -14.57 -8.45
N PHE A 176 -5.43 -15.77 -8.44
CA PHE A 176 -4.82 -17.03 -7.99
C PHE A 176 -4.48 -17.13 -6.49
N GLN A 177 -4.81 -16.12 -5.68
CA GLN A 177 -4.63 -16.18 -4.24
C GLN A 177 -5.74 -17.04 -3.59
N GLN A 178 -5.33 -18.09 -2.87
CA GLN A 178 -6.28 -18.98 -2.19
C GLN A 178 -6.93 -18.30 -0.97
N LYS A 179 -8.21 -18.57 -0.76
CA LYS A 179 -8.91 -18.17 0.47
C LYS A 179 -8.46 -19.08 1.61
N ARG A 180 -7.69 -18.52 2.54
CA ARG A 180 -7.40 -19.19 3.81
C ARG A 180 -8.42 -18.78 4.86
N GLN A 181 -8.99 -19.78 5.53
CA GLN A 181 -9.71 -19.56 6.78
C GLN A 181 -8.69 -19.63 7.91
N VAL A 182 -8.58 -18.54 8.65
CA VAL A 182 -7.57 -18.33 9.71
C VAL A 182 -8.24 -18.26 11.09
N ASP A 183 -9.58 -18.27 11.13
CA ASP A 183 -10.33 -18.32 12.38
C ASP A 183 -10.10 -19.62 13.13
N VAL A 184 -9.89 -19.51 14.44
CA VAL A 184 -9.63 -20.63 15.35
C VAL A 184 -10.84 -21.56 15.47
N LEU A 185 -12.06 -21.03 15.27
CA LEU A 185 -13.31 -21.78 15.40
C LEU A 185 -14.16 -21.67 14.13
N GLU A 186 -14.67 -22.81 13.67
CA GLU A 186 -15.65 -22.85 12.60
C GLU A 186 -16.94 -22.09 12.99
N PRO A 187 -17.66 -21.49 12.02
CA PRO A 187 -18.87 -20.70 12.29
C PRO A 187 -19.95 -21.47 13.07
N GLU A 188 -20.04 -22.78 12.87
CA GLU A 188 -21.00 -23.64 13.56
C GLU A 188 -20.66 -23.83 15.03
N VAL A 189 -19.39 -24.09 15.33
CA VAL A 189 -18.88 -24.20 16.71
C VAL A 189 -19.04 -22.87 17.45
N ARG A 190 -18.84 -21.73 16.77
CA ARG A 190 -19.11 -20.40 17.33
C ARG A 190 -20.58 -20.17 17.68
N ARG A 191 -21.53 -20.68 16.89
CA ARG A 191 -22.97 -20.58 17.25
C ARG A 191 -23.27 -21.33 18.54
N VAL A 192 -22.73 -22.54 18.68
CA VAL A 192 -22.93 -23.37 19.88
C VAL A 192 -22.31 -22.70 21.11
N PHE A 193 -21.09 -22.19 21.00
CA PHE A 193 -20.42 -21.51 22.11
C PHE A 193 -21.16 -20.24 22.56
N ARG A 194 -21.71 -19.48 21.60
CA ARG A 194 -22.55 -18.31 21.89
C ARG A 194 -23.87 -18.67 22.57
N ALA A 195 -24.50 -19.77 22.19
CA ALA A 195 -25.70 -20.25 22.87
C ALA A 195 -25.39 -20.60 24.34
N GLN A 196 -24.31 -21.34 24.60
CA GLN A 196 -23.90 -21.73 25.95
C GLN A 196 -23.49 -20.55 26.85
N GLN A 197 -22.89 -19.50 26.27
CA GLN A 197 -22.53 -18.28 27.01
C GLN A 197 -23.74 -17.43 27.40
N ARG A 198 -24.86 -17.52 26.67
CA ARG A 198 -26.10 -16.79 26.97
C ARG A 198 -26.98 -17.47 28.02
N GLU A 199 -26.77 -18.77 28.24
CA GLU A 199 -27.49 -19.58 29.23
C GLU A 199 -26.82 -19.58 30.62
N ARG A 200 -25.67 -18.89 30.74
CA ARG A 200 -24.98 -18.63 32.01
C ARG A 200 -25.25 -17.21 32.47
#